data_AF-A0A6B2DCK6-F1
#
_entry.id   AF-A0A6B2DCK6-F1
#
_cell.length_a   1.000
_cell.length_b   1.000
_cell.length_c   1.000
_cell.angle_alpha   90.00
_cell.angle_beta   90.00
_cell.angle_gamma   90.00
#
_symmetry.space_group_name_H-M   'P 1'
#
loop_
_entity.id
_entity.type
_entity.pdbx_description
1 polymer ?
#
loop_
_entity_poly.entity_id
_entity_poly.type
_entity_poly.pdbx_seq_one_letter_code
_entity_poly.pdbx_strand_id
1 'polypeptide(L)'
;HALTCALGAIRLAERLGAPDVRLLPGCPDFGRWLSWWHSDVSWADNIAEFRTVAEPLVRAAREAGVRLLVEPHPKQVVYDRASAD
;
A
#
# COMPACT_ATOMS: atom_id res chain seq x y z
N HIS A 1 0.85 1.51 13.44
CA HIS A 1 2.01 2.41 13.19
C HIS A 1 2.14 2.77 11.70
N ALA A 2 2.28 1.79 10.79
CA ALA A 2 2.45 2.04 9.35
C ALA A 2 1.38 2.96 8.72
N LEU A 3 0.10 2.73 9.02
CA LEU A 3 -1.00 3.58 8.52
C LEU A 3 -0.83 5.06 8.93
N THR A 4 -0.45 5.32 10.18
CA THR A 4 -0.19 6.68 10.69
C THR A 4 0.97 7.33 9.94
N CYS A 5 2.04 6.59 9.66
CA CYS A 5 3.18 7.09 8.89
C CYS A 5 2.78 7.41 7.44
N ALA A 6 1.99 6.55 6.80
CA ALA A 6 1.51 6.77 5.44
C ALA A 6 0.60 8.02 5.34
N LEU A 7 -0.32 8.20 6.31
CA LEU A 7 -1.11 9.43 6.41
C LEU A 7 -0.24 10.67 6.66
N GLY A 8 0.81 10.53 7.48
CA GLY A 8 1.81 11.58 7.69
C GLY A 8 2.55 11.96 6.42
N ALA A 9 2.91 10.98 5.58
CA ALA A 9 3.56 11.22 4.30
C ALA A 9 2.68 11.99 3.32
N ILE A 10 1.38 11.68 3.26
CA ILE A 10 0.40 12.42 2.45
C ILE A 10 0.31 13.89 2.92
N ARG A 11 0.17 14.11 4.23
CA ARG A 11 0.13 15.46 4.81
C ARG A 11 1.42 16.24 4.58
N LEU A 12 2.56 15.54 4.59
CA LEU A 12 3.84 16.16 4.27
C LEU A 12 3.90 16.57 2.80
N ALA A 13 3.45 15.73 1.87
CA ALA A 13 3.38 16.05 0.45
C ALA A 13 2.49 17.27 0.20
N GLU A 14 1.31 17.33 0.82
CA GLU A 14 0.40 18.49 0.78
C GLU A 14 1.11 19.78 1.21
N ARG A 15 1.77 19.77 2.37
CA ARG A 15 2.47 20.95 2.91
C ARG A 15 3.65 21.41 2.06
N LEU A 16 4.30 20.48 1.37
CA LEU A 16 5.41 20.76 0.47
C LEU A 16 4.95 21.16 -0.94
N GLY A 17 3.65 21.07 -1.25
CA GLY A 17 3.15 21.24 -2.61
C GLY A 17 3.62 20.14 -3.57
N ALA A 18 3.99 18.97 -3.05
CA ALA A 18 4.39 17.84 -3.87
C ALA A 18 3.14 17.17 -4.47
N PRO A 19 3.06 17.00 -5.81
CA PRO A 19 1.86 16.46 -6.45
C PRO A 19 1.67 14.96 -6.21
N ASP A 20 2.73 14.27 -5.79
CA ASP A 20 2.81 12.82 -5.74
C ASP A 20 3.41 12.35 -4.41
N VAL A 21 2.89 11.26 -3.89
CA VAL A 21 3.53 10.49 -2.83
C VAL A 21 3.54 9.01 -3.19
N ARG A 22 4.73 8.41 -3.14
CA ARG A 22 4.92 6.99 -3.37
C ARG A 22 4.83 6.23 -2.05
N LEU A 23 3.97 5.22 -2.00
CA LEU A 23 3.81 4.34 -0.84
C LEU A 23 4.13 2.90 -1.20
N LEU A 24 4.67 2.18 -0.22
CA LEU A 24 4.90 0.74 -0.26
C LEU A 24 3.98 0.11 0.80
N PRO A 25 2.77 -0.38 0.42
CA PRO A 25 1.76 -0.84 1.37
C PRO A 25 2.17 -2.09 2.16
N GLY A 26 3.11 -2.86 1.62
CA GLY A 26 3.49 -4.17 2.11
C GLY A 26 2.46 -5.26 1.78
N CYS A 27 2.78 -6.47 2.20
CA CYS A 27 1.83 -7.55 2.42
C CYS A 27 2.34 -8.42 3.59
N PRO A 28 1.45 -8.98 4.43
CA PRO A 28 1.85 -9.93 5.47
C PRO A 28 2.63 -11.13 4.93
N ASP A 29 2.20 -11.66 3.79
CA ASP A 29 2.80 -12.84 3.18
C ASP A 29 2.91 -12.71 1.66
N PHE A 30 3.93 -13.34 1.07
CA PHE A 30 4.15 -13.37 -0.39
C PHE A 30 3.30 -14.43 -1.11
N GLY A 31 2.32 -15.04 -0.41
CA GLY A 31 1.64 -16.32 -0.63
C GLY A 31 0.95 -16.59 -1.96
N ARG A 32 1.17 -15.74 -2.96
CA ARG A 32 0.92 -16.05 -4.37
C ARG A 32 2.14 -16.65 -5.07
N TRP A 33 3.37 -16.40 -4.60
CA TRP A 33 4.61 -16.96 -5.18
C TRP A 33 5.36 -17.86 -4.19
N LEU A 34 5.50 -17.39 -2.95
CA LEU A 34 6.24 -18.11 -1.91
C LEU A 34 5.70 -17.69 -0.56
N SER A 35 5.09 -18.58 0.21
CA SER A 35 4.70 -18.24 1.57
C SER A 35 5.92 -18.13 2.47
N TRP A 36 5.86 -17.19 3.41
CA TRP A 36 6.87 -17.10 4.46
C TRP A 36 6.75 -18.31 5.39
N TRP A 37 7.86 -18.71 6.02
CA TRP A 37 7.86 -19.87 6.89
C TRP A 37 6.88 -19.67 8.05
N HIS A 38 6.04 -20.68 8.29
CA HIS A 38 4.98 -20.67 9.31
C HIS A 38 3.88 -19.62 9.12
N SER A 39 3.69 -19.13 7.90
CA SER A 39 2.58 -18.24 7.57
C SER A 39 1.35 -19.04 7.17
N ASP A 40 0.25 -18.81 7.88
CA ASP A 40 -1.09 -19.31 7.52
C ASP A 40 -1.88 -18.27 6.70
N VAL A 41 -1.24 -17.17 6.27
CA VAL A 41 -1.88 -16.08 5.54
C VAL A 41 -2.00 -16.43 4.06
N SER A 42 -3.23 -16.43 3.54
CA SER A 42 -3.48 -16.62 2.12
C SER A 42 -3.31 -15.32 1.34
N TRP A 43 -3.23 -15.43 0.00
CA TRP A 43 -3.28 -14.25 -0.86
C TRP A 43 -4.58 -13.44 -0.68
N ALA A 44 -5.71 -14.11 -0.44
CA ALA A 44 -6.99 -13.44 -0.23
C ALA A 44 -6.98 -12.58 1.04
N ASP A 45 -6.31 -13.04 2.11
CA ASP A 45 -6.14 -12.31 3.35
C ASP A 45 -5.31 -11.03 3.13
N ASN A 46 -4.22 -11.12 2.37
CA ASN A 46 -3.42 -9.96 1.99
C ASN A 46 -4.27 -8.90 1.26
N ILE A 47 -5.12 -9.32 0.31
CA ILE A 47 -6.00 -8.40 -0.42
C ILE A 47 -7.06 -7.77 0.51
N ALA A 48 -7.64 -8.56 1.40
CA ALA A 48 -8.64 -8.07 2.35
C ALA A 48 -8.06 -7.03 3.32
N GLU A 49 -6.86 -7.29 3.84
CA GLU A 49 -6.14 -6.33 4.68
C GLU A 49 -5.78 -5.06 3.89
N PHE A 50 -5.22 -5.21 2.68
CA PHE A 50 -4.86 -4.08 1.83
C PHE A 50 -6.07 -3.16 1.57
N ARG A 51 -7.23 -3.72 1.22
CA ARG A 51 -8.46 -2.93 1.00
C ARG A 51 -8.85 -2.12 2.24
N THR A 52 -8.76 -2.73 3.41
CA THR A 52 -9.07 -2.08 4.70
C THR A 52 -8.15 -0.88 4.95
N VAL A 53 -6.85 -1.01 4.68
CA VAL A 53 -5.87 0.05 4.95
C VAL A 53 -5.75 1.08 3.82
N ALA A 54 -6.08 0.72 2.58
CA ALA A 54 -5.97 1.60 1.42
C ALA A 54 -7.06 2.68 1.41
N GLU A 55 -8.29 2.36 1.83
CA GLU A 55 -9.42 3.30 1.85
C GLU A 55 -9.10 4.65 2.54
N PRO A 56 -8.61 4.69 3.80
CA PRO A 56 -8.27 5.96 4.44
C PRO A 56 -7.11 6.70 3.74
N LEU A 57 -6.19 5.99 3.09
CA LEU A 57 -5.08 6.60 2.35
C LEU A 57 -5.57 7.27 1.07
N VAL A 58 -6.37 6.56 0.27
CA VAL A 58 -6.95 7.09 -0.97
C VAL A 58 -7.81 8.31 -0.68
N ARG A 59 -8.62 8.26 0.39
CA ARG A 59 -9.43 9.39 0.84
C ARG A 59 -8.57 10.60 1.20
N ALA A 60 -7.57 10.42 2.06
CA ALA A 60 -6.70 11.51 2.50
C ALA A 60 -5.92 12.14 1.35
N ALA A 61 -5.41 11.34 0.41
CA ALA A 61 -4.70 11.83 -0.76
C ALA A 61 -5.61 12.62 -1.69
N ARG A 62 -6.84 12.13 -1.92
CA ARG A 62 -7.87 12.84 -2.69
C ARG A 62 -8.22 14.19 -2.07
N GLU A 63 -8.42 14.24 -0.75
CA GLU A 63 -8.73 15.47 -0.02
C GLU A 63 -7.56 16.48 -0.09
N ALA A 64 -6.32 15.98 -0.02
CA ALA A 64 -5.11 16.79 -0.13
C ALA A 64 -4.74 17.20 -1.57
N GLY A 65 -5.43 16.68 -2.60
CA GLY A 65 -5.06 16.90 -4.00
C GLY A 65 -3.72 16.24 -4.41
N VAL A 66 -3.28 15.21 -3.68
CA VAL A 66 -2.03 14.48 -3.92
C VAL A 66 -2.34 13.14 -4.59
N ARG A 67 -1.54 12.73 -5.59
CA ARG A 67 -1.66 11.40 -6.20
C ARG A 67 -0.88 10.37 -5.38
N LEU A 68 -1.52 9.26 -5.06
CA LEU A 68 -0.84 8.09 -4.52
C LEU A 68 -0.23 7.27 -5.66
N LEU A 69 1.06 7.01 -5.55
CA LEU A 69 1.77 6.10 -6.44
C LEU A 69 2.09 4.81 -5.68
N VAL A 70 1.75 3.67 -6.27
CA VAL A 70 2.13 2.35 -5.77
C VAL A 70 3.19 1.81 -6.72
N GLU A 71 4.33 1.43 -6.16
CA GLU A 71 5.43 0.83 -6.92
C GLU A 71 5.35 -0.70 -6.84
N PRO A 72 5.33 -1.40 -7.99
CA PRO A 72 5.53 -2.84 -8.02
C PRO A 72 6.89 -3.21 -7.42
N HIS A 73 6.90 -3.92 -6.30
CA HIS A 73 8.13 -4.31 -5.61
C HIS A 73 7.95 -5.61 -4.81
N PRO A 74 8.98 -6.46 -4.62
CA PRO A 74 8.89 -7.59 -3.70
C PRO A 74 8.35 -7.21 -2.31
N LYS A 75 7.58 -8.10 -1.69
CA LYS A 75 6.94 -7.95 -0.37
C LYS A 75 5.84 -6.88 -0.33
N GLN A 76 5.21 -6.60 -1.47
CA GLN A 76 4.11 -5.67 -1.59
C GLN A 76 2.88 -6.40 -2.15
N VAL A 77 1.69 -5.83 -1.96
CA VAL A 77 0.46 -6.34 -2.60
C VAL A 77 0.46 -6.14 -4.13
N VAL A 78 1.25 -5.19 -4.63
CA VAL A 78 1.51 -4.99 -6.06
C VAL A 78 2.98 -5.27 -6.30
N TYR A 79 3.31 -6.32 -7.04
CA TYR A 79 4.70 -6.75 -7.21
C TYR A 79 5.00 -7.51 -8.52
N ASP A 80 3.99 -8.10 -9.13
CA ASP A 80 4.05 -8.67 -10.47
C ASP A 80 2.97 -8.05 -11.38
N ARG A 81 3.03 -8.35 -12.68
CA ARG A 81 2.06 -7.83 -13.64
C ARG A 81 0.61 -8.18 -13.27
N ALA A 82 0.35 -9.41 -12.86
CA ALA A 82 -1.00 -9.87 -12.58
C ALA A 82 -1.55 -9.38 -11.23
N SER A 83 -0.76 -8.64 -10.44
CA SER A 83 -1.18 -7.89 -9.26
C SER A 83 -1.31 -6.38 -9.51
N ALA A 84 -0.79 -5.91 -10.66
CA ALA A 84 -0.83 -4.52 -11.09
C ALA A 84 -1.94 -4.24 -12.12
N ASP A 85 -2.29 -5.24 -12.94
CA ASP A 85 -3.41 -5.25 -13.89
C ASP A 85 -4.76 -5.51 -13.17
#